data_AF-A0A164FWZ5-F1
#
_entry.id   AF-A0A164FWZ5-F1
#
_cell.length_a   1.000
_cell.length_b   1.000
_cell.length_c   1.000
_cell.angle_alpha   90.00
_cell.angle_beta   90.00
_cell.angle_gamma   90.00
#
_symmetry.space_group_name_H-M   'P 1'
#
loop_
_entity.id
_entity.type
_entity.pdbx_description
1 polymer ?
#
loop_
_entity_poly.entity_id
_entity_poly.type
_entity_poly.pdbx_seq_one_letter_code
_entity_poly.pdbx_strand_id
1 'polypeptide(L)'
;MRQSRRCNESPMMKSENKWIFNQEPEDFGYWLRTTIVVTVNCMLEEVVLSRMDEGDMINTPLGKTNVSHGSLSHNHLTLFWIDTYGKPTDIAIRQLEKGVGF
;
A
#
# COMPACT_ATOMS: atom_id res chain seq x y z
N MET A 1 13.81 1.89 -6.23
CA MET A 1 13.12 2.67 -5.18
C MET A 1 13.41 4.19 -5.17
N ARG A 2 14.44 4.74 -5.84
CA ARG A 2 14.64 6.21 -5.84
C ARG A 2 13.59 6.97 -6.69
N GLN A 3 13.12 6.37 -7.79
CA GLN A 3 12.07 6.94 -8.65
C GLN A 3 10.66 6.84 -8.06
N SER A 4 10.39 5.93 -7.12
CA SER A 4 9.07 5.77 -6.47
C SER A 4 8.74 6.87 -5.44
N ARG A 5 9.59 7.90 -5.33
CA ARG A 5 9.37 9.09 -4.50
C ARG A 5 8.97 10.32 -5.31
N ARG A 6 8.58 10.11 -6.57
CA ARG A 6 8.10 11.16 -7.47
C ARG A 6 6.70 10.80 -7.95
N CYS A 7 5.82 11.78 -7.99
CA CYS A 7 4.54 11.72 -8.69
C CYS A 7 4.71 12.49 -9.99
N ASN A 8 4.82 11.77 -11.11
CA ASN A 8 5.29 12.35 -12.38
C ASN A 8 6.68 13.00 -12.21
N GLU A 9 6.80 14.32 -12.37
CA GLU A 9 8.04 15.08 -12.14
C GLU A 9 8.13 15.68 -10.73
N SER A 10 7.02 15.69 -9.99
CA SER A 10 6.92 16.32 -8.67
C SER A 10 7.46 15.42 -7.57
N PRO A 11 8.27 15.94 -6.64
CA PRO A 11 8.72 15.17 -5.47
C PRO A 11 7.55 14.91 -4.52
N MET A 12 7.50 13.70 -3.97
CA MET A 12 6.55 13.34 -2.91
C MET A 12 7.14 13.69 -1.54
N MET A 13 6.30 14.14 -0.63
CA MET A 13 6.69 14.42 0.76
C MET A 13 6.46 13.20 1.64
N LYS A 14 7.41 12.93 2.56
CA LYS A 14 7.25 11.89 3.56
C LYS A 14 6.37 12.42 4.70
N SER A 15 5.32 11.68 5.04
CA SER A 15 4.48 11.90 6.21
C SER A 15 4.26 10.56 6.91
N GLU A 16 4.78 10.40 8.12
CA GLU A 16 4.76 9.14 8.88
C GLU A 16 5.33 7.95 8.08
N ASN A 17 4.50 6.93 7.82
CA ASN A 17 4.78 5.73 7.02
C ASN A 17 4.34 5.85 5.55
N LYS A 18 4.00 7.07 5.10
CA LYS A 18 3.51 7.33 3.74
C LYS A 18 4.37 8.36 3.02
N TRP A 19 4.37 8.28 1.71
CA TRP A 19 4.81 9.35 0.81
C TRP A 19 3.58 9.86 0.06
N ILE A 20 3.38 11.17 0.06
CA ILE A 20 2.17 11.78 -0.49
C ILE A 20 2.58 12.94 -1.39
N PHE A 21 1.96 13.01 -2.56
CA PHE A 21 1.82 14.21 -3.36
C PHE A 21 0.32 14.47 -3.52
N ASN A 22 -0.16 15.52 -2.87
CA ASN A 22 -1.56 15.93 -2.92
C ASN A 22 -1.60 17.44 -3.16
N GLN A 23 -2.04 17.83 -4.35
CA GLN A 23 -2.17 19.22 -4.74
C GLN A 23 -3.54 19.40 -5.38
N GLU A 24 -4.29 20.38 -4.91
CA GLU A 24 -5.51 20.79 -5.59
C GLU A 24 -5.13 21.51 -6.89
N PRO A 25 -5.86 21.28 -7.99
CA PRO A 25 -5.66 22.07 -9.21
C PRO A 25 -5.87 23.54 -8.88
N GLU A 26 -4.88 24.36 -9.22
CA GLU A 26 -4.96 25.80 -9.00
C GLU A 26 -5.74 26.42 -10.16
N ASP A 27 -6.81 27.15 -9.82
CA ASP A 27 -7.66 27.80 -10.82
C ASP A 27 -6.93 29.01 -11.42
N PHE A 28 -6.31 28.81 -12.58
CA PHE A 28 -5.83 29.91 -13.41
C PHE A 28 -6.90 30.29 -14.43
N GLY A 29 -7.49 31.46 -14.28
CA GLY A 29 -8.47 32.03 -15.22
C GLY A 29 -8.08 33.43 -15.67
N TYR A 30 -7.92 33.63 -16.97
CA TYR A 30 -7.95 34.96 -17.59
C TYR A 30 -9.34 35.17 -18.17
N TRP A 31 -9.88 36.40 -18.10
CA TRP A 31 -11.16 36.73 -18.75
C TRP A 31 -11.15 36.26 -20.20
N LEU A 32 -12.21 35.53 -20.62
CA LEU A 32 -12.41 34.94 -21.96
C LEU A 32 -11.55 33.72 -22.34
N ARG A 33 -10.75 33.13 -21.43
CA ARG A 33 -10.01 31.90 -21.71
C ARG A 33 -10.28 30.83 -20.66
N THR A 34 -10.89 29.72 -21.08
CA THR A 34 -11.05 28.54 -20.23
C THR A 34 -9.76 27.72 -20.25
N THR A 35 -9.09 27.62 -19.12
CA THR A 35 -7.93 26.74 -18.90
C THR A 35 -8.37 25.60 -17.99
N ILE A 36 -8.21 24.35 -18.45
CA ILE A 36 -8.48 23.16 -17.63
C ILE A 36 -7.14 22.75 -17.01
N VAL A 37 -7.04 22.87 -15.69
CA VAL A 37 -5.88 22.39 -14.92
C VAL A 37 -6.21 21.01 -14.37
N VAL A 38 -5.36 20.03 -14.66
CA VAL A 38 -5.49 18.65 -14.17
C VAL A 38 -4.30 18.33 -13.28
N THR A 39 -4.57 17.93 -12.04
CA THR A 39 -3.54 17.50 -11.09
C THR A 39 -3.71 16.02 -10.79
N VAL A 40 -2.61 15.26 -10.86
CA VAL A 40 -2.56 13.84 -10.49
C VAL A 40 -1.95 13.73 -9.10
N ASN A 41 -2.74 13.24 -8.14
CA ASN A 41 -2.26 12.97 -6.79
C ASN A 41 -1.69 11.55 -6.71
N CYS A 42 -0.58 11.38 -5.98
CA CYS A 42 0.03 10.07 -5.75
C CYS A 42 0.22 9.81 -4.26
N MET A 43 0.03 8.55 -3.87
CA MET A 43 0.30 8.08 -2.52
C MET A 43 1.05 6.75 -2.58
N LEU A 44 2.05 6.62 -1.72
CA LEU A 44 2.76 5.38 -1.47
C LEU A 44 2.73 5.11 0.03
N GLU A 45 2.14 4.00 0.44
CA GLU A 45 1.99 3.61 1.83
C GLU A 45 2.60 2.23 2.05
N GLU A 46 3.35 2.09 3.15
CA GLU A 46 3.84 0.79 3.58
C GLU A 46 2.77 0.08 4.41
N VAL A 47 2.38 -1.12 3.98
CA VAL A 47 1.38 -1.96 4.64
C VAL A 47 1.98 -3.30 5.03
N VAL A 48 1.56 -3.83 6.17
CA VAL A 48 1.99 -5.15 6.64
C VAL A 48 1.01 -6.20 6.10
N LEU A 49 1.53 -7.17 5.34
CA LEU A 49 0.78 -8.34 4.92
C LEU A 49 1.10 -9.51 5.85
N SER A 50 0.07 -10.24 6.26
CA SER A 50 0.22 -11.44 7.11
C SER A 50 -0.34 -12.66 6.39
N ARG A 51 0.32 -13.80 6.59
CA ARG A 51 -0.07 -15.11 6.07
C ARG A 51 -0.17 -16.07 7.24
N MET A 52 -1.27 -16.82 7.30
CA MET A 52 -1.57 -17.73 8.42
C MET A 52 -1.22 -19.18 8.10
N ASP A 53 -1.11 -19.53 6.82
CA ASP A 53 -0.96 -20.89 6.30
C ASP A 53 0.32 -21.06 5.48
N GLU A 54 0.83 -22.29 5.41
CA GLU A 54 1.97 -22.65 4.54
C GLU A 54 1.58 -22.70 3.04
N GLY A 55 0.35 -22.36 2.66
CA GLY A 55 -0.10 -22.35 1.26
C GLY A 55 0.24 -21.05 0.51
N ASP A 56 0.64 -21.11 -0.76
CA ASP A 56 1.25 -20.00 -1.52
C ASP A 56 0.36 -18.79 -1.78
N MET A 57 -0.83 -18.73 -1.20
CA MET A 57 -1.76 -17.63 -1.36
C MET A 57 -1.67 -16.68 -0.17
N ILE A 58 -1.62 -15.39 -0.46
CA ILE A 58 -1.68 -14.33 0.53
C ILE A 58 -2.98 -13.53 0.37
N ASN A 59 -3.61 -13.23 1.51
CA ASN A 59 -4.73 -12.31 1.56
C ASN A 59 -4.19 -10.88 1.60
N THR A 60 -4.56 -10.06 0.63
CA THR A 60 -4.18 -8.66 0.55
C THR A 60 -5.41 -7.76 0.60
N PRO A 61 -5.25 -6.45 0.90
CA PRO A 61 -6.35 -5.49 0.80
C PRO A 61 -6.97 -5.40 -0.60
N LEU A 62 -6.26 -5.83 -1.65
CA LEU A 62 -6.74 -5.84 -3.04
C LEU A 62 -7.30 -7.21 -3.47
N GLY A 63 -7.39 -8.17 -2.56
CA GLY A 63 -7.86 -9.53 -2.83
C GLY A 63 -6.80 -10.60 -2.56
N LYS A 64 -7.08 -11.82 -2.99
CA LYS A 64 -6.22 -13.00 -2.77
C LYS A 64 -5.32 -13.22 -3.98
N THR A 65 -4.03 -13.41 -3.76
CA THR A 65 -3.03 -13.62 -4.84
C THR A 65 -1.94 -14.57 -4.40
N ASN A 66 -1.16 -15.09 -5.35
CA ASN A 66 -0.02 -15.93 -5.04
C ASN A 66 1.17 -15.06 -4.59
N VAL A 67 1.89 -15.49 -3.56
CA VAL A 67 3.07 -14.80 -3.03
C VAL A 67 4.13 -14.58 -4.10
N SER A 68 4.35 -15.59 -4.97
CA SER A 68 5.33 -15.54 -6.06
C SER A 68 5.09 -14.45 -7.11
N HIS A 69 3.89 -13.87 -7.17
CA HIS A 69 3.61 -12.79 -8.12
C HIS A 69 4.35 -11.49 -7.79
N GLY A 70 4.73 -11.27 -6.51
CA GLY A 70 5.45 -10.08 -6.06
C GLY A 70 4.71 -8.74 -6.21
N SER A 71 3.57 -8.72 -6.91
CA SER A 71 2.71 -7.56 -7.07
C SER A 71 1.28 -7.95 -7.42
N LEU A 72 0.35 -7.07 -7.07
CA LEU A 72 -1.07 -7.16 -7.42
C LEU A 72 -1.59 -5.75 -7.68
N SER A 73 -2.18 -5.54 -8.86
CA SER A 73 -2.85 -4.30 -9.22
C SER A 73 -4.35 -4.53 -9.35
N HIS A 74 -5.13 -3.64 -8.74
CA HIS A 74 -6.58 -3.60 -8.90
C HIS A 74 -7.03 -2.15 -9.00
N ASN A 75 -7.71 -1.80 -10.10
CA ASN A 75 -8.09 -0.43 -10.44
C ASN A 75 -6.87 0.52 -10.44
N HIS A 76 -6.93 1.58 -9.62
CA HIS A 76 -5.88 2.59 -9.50
C HIS A 76 -4.88 2.31 -8.37
N LEU A 77 -4.90 1.10 -7.81
CA LEU A 77 -4.04 0.71 -6.69
C LEU A 77 -3.11 -0.43 -7.12
N THR A 78 -1.84 -0.31 -6.73
CA THR A 78 -0.83 -1.36 -6.93
C THR A 78 -0.16 -1.65 -5.60
N LEU A 79 -0.26 -2.91 -5.18
CA LEU A 79 0.46 -3.48 -4.06
C LEU A 79 1.66 -4.26 -4.60
N PHE A 80 2.81 -4.15 -3.96
CA PHE A 80 3.98 -4.94 -4.30
C PHE A 80 4.75 -5.33 -3.05
N TRP A 81 5.42 -6.48 -3.10
CA TRP A 81 6.23 -7.01 -2.01
C TRP A 81 7.43 -7.76 -2.58
N ILE A 82 8.40 -8.01 -1.71
CA ILE A 82 9.56 -8.85 -2.02
C ILE A 82 9.47 -10.04 -1.07
N ASP A 83 9.72 -11.25 -1.57
CA ASP A 83 9.58 -12.54 -0.85
C ASP A 83 10.36 -12.63 0.48
N THR A 84 11.22 -11.66 0.78
CA THR A 84 12.27 -11.75 1.81
C THR A 84 11.87 -11.32 3.22
N TYR A 85 10.62 -10.92 3.48
CA TYR A 85 10.22 -10.36 4.80
C TYR A 85 9.13 -11.12 5.56
N GLY A 86 8.87 -12.38 5.20
CA GLY A 86 8.17 -13.28 6.11
C GLY A 86 9.10 -13.67 7.26
N LYS A 87 9.30 -12.80 8.26
CA LYS A 87 9.80 -13.29 9.56
C LYS A 87 8.73 -14.27 10.05
N PRO A 88 9.05 -15.56 10.25
CA PRO A 88 8.14 -16.44 10.95
C PRO A 88 7.87 -15.77 12.29
N THR A 89 6.66 -15.29 12.48
CA THR A 89 6.21 -14.90 13.80
C THR A 89 5.84 -16.22 14.45
N ASP A 90 6.53 -16.57 15.53
CA ASP A 90 6.26 -17.82 16.25
C ASP A 90 4.75 -17.99 16.43
N ILE A 91 4.26 -19.19 16.11
CA ILE A 91 2.86 -19.56 16.33
C ILE A 91 2.61 -19.43 17.84
N ALA A 92 2.09 -18.29 18.27
CA ALA A 92 1.72 -18.08 19.65
C ALA A 92 0.45 -18.90 19.89
N ILE A 93 0.62 -20.09 20.49
CA ILE A 93 -0.50 -20.88 20.99
C ILE A 93 -1.20 -20.05 22.06
N ARG A 94 -2.30 -19.41 21.68
CA ARG A 94 -3.12 -18.65 22.62
C ARG A 94 -3.91 -19.64 23.46
N GLN A 95 -3.58 -19.77 24.75
CA GLN A 95 -4.37 -20.58 25.67
C GLN A 95 -5.77 -19.95 25.79
N LEU A 96 -6.76 -20.59 25.17
CA LEU A 96 -8.13 -20.10 25.15
C LEU A 96 -8.83 -20.35 26.50
N GLU A 97 -8.56 -21.49 27.13
CA GLU A 97 -9.10 -21.82 28.44
C GLU A 97 -8.10 -22.62 29.28
N LYS A 98 -8.04 -22.30 30.57
CA LYS A 98 -7.32 -23.10 31.58
C LYS A 98 -8.38 -23.82 32.39
N GLY A 99 -8.65 -25.08 32.06
CA GLY A 99 -9.54 -25.93 32.83
C GLY A 99 -8.99 -26.08 34.25
N VAL A 100 -9.77 -25.67 35.25
CA VAL A 100 -9.50 -26.01 36.65
C VAL A 100 -10.28 -27.29 36.93
N GLY A 101 -9.58 -28.43 36.93
CA GLY A 101 -10.17 -29.68 37.41
C GLY A 101 -10.37 -29.59 38.91
N PHE A 102 -11.60 -29.87 39.37
CA PHE A 102 -11.93 -30.03 40.78
C PHE A 102 -11.52 -31.43 41.28
#